data_AF-A0A6G3MLA3-F1
#
_entry.id   AF-A0A6G3MLA3-F1
#
_cell.length_a   1.000
_cell.length_b   1.000
_cell.length_c   1.000
_cell.angle_alpha   90.00
_cell.angle_beta   90.00
_cell.angle_gamma   90.00
#
_symmetry.space_group_name_H-M   'P 1'
#
loop_
_entity.id
_entity.type
_entity.pdbx_description
1 polymer ?
#
loop_
_entity_poly.entity_id
_entity_poly.type
_entity_poly.pdbx_seq_one_letter_code
_entity_poly.pdbx_strand_id
1 'polypeptide(L)'
;YNTQKENMYFLIGRKHSLPDYNNINLSQTFPNNVFKDIIDLNLYQLRNLEELRQNFNNIESWQKLTEFVENVIVYNQNPPNCATDSVFSCKASKSCGFACQIHHLLFCLTVGLAHGKPVIVEDNSWHDFKSITDVFLPLSQTCDKNKNVKITQIPIIEAFQTKPFLPTAVPLEIYENILNF
;
A
#
# COMPACT_ATOMS: atom_id res chain seq x y z
N TYR A 1 17.78 -25.60 -4.27
CA TYR A 1 19.00 -25.75 -3.47
C TYR A 1 20.31 -25.60 -4.28
N ASN A 2 20.33 -25.72 -5.61
CA ASN A 2 21.56 -25.60 -6.41
C ASN A 2 21.89 -24.17 -6.90
N THR A 3 20.93 -23.40 -7.42
CA THR A 3 21.25 -22.14 -8.13
C THR A 3 21.94 -21.07 -7.27
N GLN A 4 21.62 -20.95 -5.99
CA GLN A 4 22.30 -20.00 -5.09
C GLN A 4 23.75 -20.42 -4.80
N LYS A 5 24.00 -21.75 -4.72
CA LYS A 5 25.35 -22.29 -4.62
C LYS A 5 26.12 -22.09 -5.92
N GLU A 6 25.48 -22.28 -7.08
CA GLU A 6 26.09 -22.00 -8.39
C GLU A 6 26.42 -20.52 -8.57
N ASN A 7 25.55 -19.60 -8.12
CA ASN A 7 25.88 -18.17 -8.10
C ASN A 7 27.08 -17.90 -7.17
N MET A 8 27.10 -18.51 -6.00
CA MET A 8 28.23 -18.42 -5.07
C MET A 8 29.51 -18.97 -5.71
N TYR A 9 29.46 -20.13 -6.38
CA TYR A 9 30.59 -20.74 -7.09
C TYR A 9 31.02 -19.95 -8.32
N PHE A 10 30.11 -19.28 -9.03
CA PHE A 10 30.46 -18.36 -10.11
C PHE A 10 31.23 -17.14 -9.57
N LEU A 11 30.76 -16.56 -8.46
CA LEU A 11 31.38 -15.41 -7.81
C LEU A 11 32.73 -15.75 -7.13
N ILE A 12 32.82 -16.93 -6.50
CA ILE A 12 34.01 -17.42 -5.79
C ILE A 12 35.00 -18.10 -6.74
N GLY A 13 34.52 -18.93 -7.66
CA GLY A 13 35.32 -19.65 -8.66
C GLY A 13 36.01 -18.72 -9.66
N ARG A 14 35.41 -17.58 -10.02
CA ARG A 14 36.10 -16.53 -10.77
C ARG A 14 37.10 -15.71 -9.94
N LYS A 15 37.01 -15.75 -8.60
CA LYS A 15 38.05 -15.23 -7.69
C LYS A 15 39.18 -16.24 -7.41
N HIS A 16 39.00 -17.52 -7.74
CA HIS A 16 39.95 -18.60 -7.48
C HIS A 16 40.72 -19.13 -8.71
N SER A 17 40.60 -18.52 -9.89
CA SER A 17 41.79 -18.44 -10.74
C SER A 17 42.79 -17.57 -9.98
N LEU A 18 43.72 -18.21 -9.26
CA LEU A 18 44.72 -17.59 -8.40
C LEU A 18 45.19 -16.24 -8.99
N PRO A 19 44.97 -15.09 -8.30
CA PRO A 19 45.65 -13.88 -8.70
C PRO A 19 47.12 -14.04 -8.33
N ASP A 20 47.99 -14.01 -9.33
CA ASP A 20 49.39 -13.69 -9.12
C ASP A 20 49.44 -12.25 -8.59
N TYR A 21 49.53 -12.11 -7.27
CA TYR A 21 49.48 -10.82 -6.56
C TYR A 21 50.61 -9.85 -6.96
N ASN A 22 51.57 -10.30 -7.78
CA ASN A 22 52.64 -9.46 -8.29
C ASN A 22 52.24 -8.60 -9.50
N ASN A 23 51.05 -8.80 -10.11
CA ASN A 23 50.63 -8.09 -11.32
C ASN A 23 49.17 -7.59 -11.31
N ILE A 24 48.64 -7.17 -10.15
CA ILE A 24 47.29 -6.58 -10.10
C ILE A 24 47.37 -5.12 -10.59
N ASN A 25 47.09 -4.92 -11.88
CA ASN A 25 46.78 -3.61 -12.42
C ASN A 25 45.27 -3.38 -12.27
N LEU A 26 44.86 -2.52 -11.34
CA LEU A 26 43.47 -2.20 -10.98
C LEU A 26 42.68 -1.46 -12.10
N SER A 27 43.21 -1.39 -13.31
CA SER A 27 42.62 -0.70 -14.46
C SER A 27 41.82 -1.61 -15.41
N GLN A 28 41.66 -2.90 -15.09
CA GLN A 28 40.92 -3.81 -15.97
C GLN A 28 39.41 -3.50 -15.94
N THR A 29 38.92 -2.95 -17.04
CA THR A 29 37.50 -2.86 -17.36
C THR A 29 36.92 -4.27 -17.47
N PHE A 30 36.04 -4.62 -16.53
CA PHE A 30 35.30 -5.89 -16.61
C PHE A 30 34.47 -5.91 -17.89
N PRO A 31 34.55 -6.96 -18.72
CA PRO A 31 33.74 -7.05 -19.92
C PRO A 31 32.25 -7.12 -19.55
N ASN A 32 31.40 -6.39 -20.27
CA ASN A 32 29.94 -6.28 -20.02
C ASN A 32 29.21 -7.64 -19.96
N ASN A 33 29.82 -8.72 -20.48
CA ASN A 33 29.28 -10.07 -20.43
C ASN A 33 29.18 -10.63 -19.00
N VAL A 34 30.08 -10.26 -18.07
CA VAL A 34 30.06 -10.79 -16.70
C VAL A 34 28.85 -10.30 -15.92
N PHE A 35 28.51 -9.01 -16.05
CA PHE A 35 27.32 -8.45 -15.41
C PHE A 35 26.05 -9.03 -16.02
N LYS A 36 26.05 -9.28 -17.33
CA LYS A 36 24.95 -9.95 -18.02
C LYS A 36 24.71 -11.37 -17.48
N ASP A 37 25.77 -12.16 -17.32
CA ASP A 37 25.68 -13.52 -16.76
C ASP A 37 25.10 -13.50 -15.33
N ILE A 38 25.54 -12.55 -14.50
CA ILE A 38 25.03 -12.39 -13.12
C ILE A 38 23.55 -11.98 -13.13
N ILE A 39 23.16 -11.05 -13.99
CA ILE A 39 21.76 -10.62 -14.12
C ILE A 39 20.90 -11.82 -14.54
N ASP A 40 21.31 -12.55 -15.57
CA ASP A 40 20.57 -13.71 -16.09
C ASP A 40 20.40 -14.79 -15.01
N LEU A 41 21.45 -15.06 -14.23
CA LEU A 41 21.40 -15.99 -13.11
C LEU A 41 20.46 -15.53 -11.98
N ASN A 42 20.45 -14.25 -11.64
CA ASN A 42 19.54 -13.71 -10.61
C ASN A 42 18.08 -13.68 -11.10
N LEU A 43 17.85 -13.33 -12.36
CA LEU A 43 16.52 -13.38 -12.97
C LEU A 43 15.98 -14.81 -13.02
N TYR A 44 16.84 -15.79 -13.32
CA TYR A 44 16.48 -17.21 -13.24
C TYR A 44 16.12 -17.64 -11.81
N GLN A 45 16.86 -17.16 -10.80
CA GLN A 45 16.50 -17.41 -9.40
C GLN A 45 15.16 -16.78 -9.01
N LEU A 46 14.92 -15.52 -9.40
CA LEU A 46 13.64 -14.84 -9.15
C LEU A 46 12.49 -15.58 -9.81
N ARG A 47 12.66 -16.06 -11.04
CA ARG A 47 11.67 -16.90 -11.72
C ARG A 47 11.35 -18.17 -10.93
N ASN A 48 12.37 -18.90 -10.47
CA ASN A 48 12.16 -20.11 -9.68
C ASN A 48 11.44 -19.81 -8.36
N LEU A 49 11.76 -18.69 -7.70
CA LEU A 49 11.06 -18.24 -6.48
C LEU A 49 9.60 -17.89 -6.77
N GLU A 50 9.32 -17.25 -7.90
CA GLU A 50 7.97 -16.93 -8.33
C GLU A 50 7.14 -18.19 -8.65
N GLU A 51 7.73 -19.17 -9.35
CA GLU A 51 7.10 -20.47 -9.60
C GLU A 51 6.80 -21.21 -8.30
N LEU A 52 7.72 -21.18 -7.32
CA LEU A 52 7.48 -21.74 -5.99
C LEU A 52 6.37 -20.97 -5.26
N ARG A 53 6.38 -19.63 -5.28
CA ARG A 53 5.35 -18.79 -4.66
C ARG A 53 3.96 -19.12 -5.20
N GLN A 54 3.82 -19.36 -6.51
CA GLN A 54 2.54 -19.71 -7.13
C GLN A 54 1.97 -21.02 -6.60
N ASN A 55 2.81 -21.98 -6.22
CA ASN A 55 2.35 -23.23 -5.58
C ASN A 55 1.78 -23.01 -4.17
N PHE A 56 2.16 -21.92 -3.51
CA PHE A 56 1.66 -21.53 -2.19
C PHE A 56 0.60 -20.42 -2.25
N ASN A 57 0.27 -19.91 -3.44
CA ASN A 57 -0.72 -18.85 -3.56
C ASN A 57 -2.12 -19.35 -3.19
N ASN A 58 -2.57 -18.99 -1.99
CA ASN A 58 -3.94 -19.20 -1.56
C ASN A 58 -4.83 -18.02 -1.99
N ILE A 59 -5.20 -18.01 -3.27
CA ILE A 59 -6.03 -16.95 -3.88
C ILE A 59 -7.37 -16.81 -3.13
N GLU A 60 -7.97 -17.91 -2.69
CA GLU A 60 -9.24 -17.91 -1.97
C GLU A 60 -9.14 -17.14 -0.65
N SER A 61 -8.08 -17.38 0.13
CA SER A 61 -7.90 -16.65 1.38
C SER A 61 -7.66 -15.15 1.14
N TRP A 62 -6.96 -14.76 0.05
CA TRP A 62 -6.79 -13.34 -0.30
C TRP A 62 -8.12 -12.68 -0.64
N GLN A 63 -8.98 -13.37 -1.39
CA GLN A 63 -10.32 -12.89 -1.72
C GLN A 63 -11.17 -12.70 -0.46
N LYS A 64 -11.13 -13.65 0.48
CA LYS A 64 -11.84 -13.56 1.75
C LYS A 64 -11.38 -12.37 2.59
N LEU A 65 -10.07 -12.12 2.65
CA LEU A 65 -9.55 -10.97 3.39
C LEU A 65 -9.97 -9.64 2.74
N THR A 66 -9.91 -9.55 1.41
CA THR A 66 -10.38 -8.38 0.67
C THR A 66 -11.87 -8.13 0.93
N GLU A 67 -12.70 -9.17 0.79
CA GLU A 67 -14.15 -9.08 1.04
C GLU A 67 -14.45 -8.65 2.48
N PHE A 68 -13.71 -9.17 3.47
CA PHE A 68 -13.84 -8.76 4.86
C PHE A 68 -13.55 -7.26 5.04
N VAL A 69 -12.42 -6.76 4.51
CA VAL A 69 -12.04 -5.36 4.63
C VAL A 69 -13.04 -4.44 3.91
N GLU A 70 -13.49 -4.83 2.71
CA GLU A 70 -14.50 -4.10 1.95
C GLU A 70 -15.82 -4.01 2.74
N ASN A 71 -16.27 -5.12 3.33
CA ASN A 71 -17.49 -5.14 4.15
C ASN A 71 -17.38 -4.24 5.38
N VAL A 72 -16.22 -4.22 6.05
CA VAL A 72 -15.98 -3.31 7.18
C VAL A 72 -16.10 -1.84 6.75
N ILE A 73 -15.51 -1.49 5.59
CA ILE A 73 -15.59 -0.13 5.04
C ILE A 73 -17.04 0.22 4.70
N VAL A 74 -17.74 -0.65 3.94
CA VAL A 74 -19.14 -0.41 3.52
C VAL A 74 -20.05 -0.24 4.73
N TYR A 75 -19.93 -1.11 5.73
CA TYR A 75 -20.74 -1.04 6.95
C TYR A 75 -20.48 0.24 7.73
N ASN A 76 -19.20 0.61 7.91
CA ASN A 76 -18.82 1.83 8.62
C ASN A 76 -19.32 3.10 7.91
N GLN A 77 -19.24 3.14 6.59
CA GLN A 77 -19.64 4.32 5.81
C GLN A 77 -21.15 4.43 5.63
N ASN A 78 -21.91 3.34 5.75
CA ASN A 78 -23.35 3.31 5.50
C ASN A 78 -24.18 2.90 6.73
N PRO A 79 -24.16 3.68 7.82
CA PRO A 79 -24.96 3.38 9.00
C PRO A 79 -26.46 3.46 8.68
N PRO A 80 -27.32 2.68 9.38
CA PRO A 80 -28.76 2.73 9.18
C PRO A 80 -29.36 4.09 9.55
N ASN A 81 -28.82 4.76 10.58
CA ASN A 81 -29.35 6.02 11.12
C ASN A 81 -28.29 7.13 11.15
N CYS A 82 -27.87 7.62 9.99
CA CYS A 82 -26.89 8.70 9.90
C CYS A 82 -27.27 9.96 10.71
N ALA A 83 -28.56 10.30 10.83
CA ALA A 83 -29.02 11.55 11.47
C ALA A 83 -28.74 11.66 12.98
N THR A 84 -28.61 10.54 13.68
CA THR A 84 -28.40 10.51 15.14
C THR A 84 -26.94 10.38 15.53
N ASP A 85 -26.09 9.95 14.60
CA ASP A 85 -24.67 9.74 14.83
C ASP A 85 -23.88 10.99 14.48
N SER A 86 -22.67 11.13 15.04
CA SER A 86 -21.73 12.16 14.61
C SER A 86 -20.89 11.65 13.44
N VAL A 87 -20.77 12.44 12.37
CA VAL A 87 -19.93 12.12 11.21
C VAL A 87 -18.61 12.88 11.24
N PHE A 88 -17.64 12.39 10.49
CA PHE A 88 -16.46 13.15 10.16
C PHE A 88 -16.57 13.83 8.80
N SER A 89 -16.07 15.06 8.70
CA SER A 89 -15.90 15.77 7.44
C SER A 89 -14.44 15.75 7.00
N CYS A 90 -14.21 15.50 5.71
CA CYS A 90 -12.89 15.57 5.08
C CYS A 90 -12.94 16.44 3.84
N LYS A 91 -11.98 17.37 3.73
CA LYS A 91 -11.89 18.28 2.58
C LYS A 91 -10.95 17.71 1.53
N ALA A 92 -11.46 17.42 0.33
CA ALA A 92 -10.65 16.86 -0.76
C ALA A 92 -9.57 17.83 -1.29
N SER A 93 -9.82 19.14 -1.25
CA SER A 93 -8.98 20.19 -1.84
C SER A 93 -7.81 20.65 -0.97
N LYS A 94 -7.00 19.71 -0.46
CA LYS A 94 -5.71 20.03 0.17
C LYS A 94 -4.77 20.67 -0.87
N SER A 95 -3.98 21.68 -0.49
CA SER A 95 -3.07 22.42 -1.39
C SER A 95 -1.86 21.58 -1.83
N CYS A 96 -2.08 20.59 -2.69
CA CYS A 96 -1.07 19.72 -3.30
C CYS A 96 -1.66 19.04 -4.56
N GLY A 97 -0.85 18.24 -5.25
CA GLY A 97 -1.29 17.51 -6.45
C GLY A 97 -2.27 16.36 -6.16
N PHE A 98 -2.87 15.82 -7.22
CA PHE A 98 -3.90 14.77 -7.20
C PHE A 98 -3.59 13.60 -6.25
N ALA A 99 -2.42 12.96 -6.41
CA ALA A 99 -2.06 11.79 -5.60
C ALA A 99 -1.94 12.12 -4.10
N CYS A 100 -1.49 13.34 -3.76
CA CYS A 100 -1.44 13.79 -2.36
C CYS A 100 -2.84 13.99 -1.78
N GLN A 101 -3.80 14.46 -2.58
CA GLN A 101 -5.19 14.61 -2.16
C GLN A 101 -5.87 13.25 -1.99
N ILE A 102 -5.61 12.27 -2.88
CA ILE A 102 -6.10 10.90 -2.71
C ILE A 102 -5.55 10.27 -1.42
N HIS A 103 -4.25 10.43 -1.12
CA HIS A 103 -3.71 9.98 0.16
C HIS A 103 -4.32 10.70 1.37
N HIS A 104 -4.68 11.98 1.24
CA HIS A 104 -5.40 12.69 2.30
C HIS A 104 -6.81 12.11 2.55
N LEU A 105 -7.55 11.78 1.49
CA LEU A 105 -8.85 11.12 1.60
C LEU A 105 -8.73 9.73 2.23
N LEU A 106 -7.71 8.95 1.85
CA LEU A 106 -7.42 7.67 2.46
C LEU A 106 -7.11 7.81 3.96
N PHE A 107 -6.32 8.81 4.33
CA PHE A 107 -6.08 9.13 5.74
C PHE A 107 -7.38 9.47 6.49
N CYS A 108 -8.24 10.31 5.93
CA CYS A 108 -9.54 10.61 6.53
C CYS A 108 -10.39 9.35 6.71
N LEU A 109 -10.42 8.46 5.72
CA LEU A 109 -11.11 7.17 5.81
C LEU A 109 -10.55 6.33 6.96
N THR A 110 -9.22 6.20 7.07
CA THR A 110 -8.58 5.46 8.17
C THR A 110 -8.95 6.02 9.54
N VAL A 111 -8.99 7.36 9.69
CA VAL A 111 -9.46 8.01 10.93
C VAL A 111 -10.93 7.70 11.20
N GLY A 112 -11.79 7.74 10.18
CA GLY A 112 -13.20 7.36 10.30
C GLY A 112 -13.39 5.92 10.77
N LEU A 113 -12.69 4.98 10.13
CA LEU A 113 -12.70 3.56 10.50
C LEU A 113 -12.23 3.35 11.94
N ALA A 114 -11.12 3.97 12.33
CA ALA A 114 -10.57 3.86 13.69
C ALA A 114 -11.54 4.36 14.78
N HIS A 115 -12.36 5.38 14.46
CA HIS A 115 -13.36 5.92 15.39
C HIS A 115 -14.75 5.33 15.21
N GLY A 116 -14.95 4.39 14.27
CA GLY A 116 -16.27 3.83 13.97
C GLY A 116 -17.26 4.88 13.44
N LYS A 117 -16.79 5.92 12.74
CA LYS A 117 -17.62 7.02 12.22
C LYS A 117 -17.56 7.10 10.69
N PRO A 118 -18.71 7.30 10.02
CA PRO A 118 -18.74 7.57 8.59
C PRO A 118 -18.01 8.87 8.26
N VAL A 119 -17.42 8.93 7.06
CA VAL A 119 -16.68 10.09 6.56
C VAL A 119 -17.41 10.68 5.37
N ILE A 120 -17.70 11.96 5.47
CA ILE A 120 -18.30 12.75 4.41
C ILE A 120 -17.17 13.53 3.74
N VAL A 121 -17.09 13.42 2.42
CA VAL A 121 -16.18 14.24 1.62
C VAL A 121 -16.89 15.53 1.27
N GLU A 122 -16.27 16.66 1.60
CA GLU A 122 -16.85 17.96 1.27
C GLU A 122 -16.87 18.17 -0.24
N ASP A 123 -18.08 18.37 -0.74
CA ASP A 123 -18.38 18.64 -2.13
C ASP A 123 -17.99 20.09 -2.49
N ASN A 124 -16.77 20.25 -2.99
CA ASN A 124 -16.18 21.50 -3.47
C ASN A 124 -15.49 21.24 -4.82
N SER A 125 -15.17 22.32 -5.56
CA SER A 125 -14.35 22.21 -6.76
C SER A 125 -13.04 21.45 -6.47
N TRP A 126 -12.74 20.50 -7.35
CA TRP A 126 -11.65 19.57 -7.16
C TRP A 126 -10.88 19.42 -8.47
N HIS A 127 -9.70 20.02 -8.54
CA HIS A 127 -8.97 20.23 -9.80
C HIS A 127 -9.85 20.92 -10.86
N ASP A 128 -9.91 20.35 -12.06
CA ASP A 128 -10.72 20.85 -13.18
C ASP A 128 -12.19 20.38 -13.10
N PHE A 129 -12.55 19.61 -12.05
CA PHE A 129 -13.90 19.11 -11.83
C PHE A 129 -14.68 20.02 -10.87
N LYS A 130 -16.02 20.06 -11.05
CA LYS A 130 -16.90 20.82 -10.15
C LYS A 130 -16.99 20.16 -8.79
N SER A 131 -16.88 18.83 -8.78
CA SER A 131 -16.84 18.01 -7.59
C SER A 131 -15.94 16.79 -7.78
N ILE A 132 -15.42 16.25 -6.68
CA ILE A 132 -14.85 14.91 -6.66
C ILE A 132 -15.85 13.83 -7.07
N THR A 133 -17.16 14.06 -6.85
CA THR A 133 -18.20 13.11 -7.23
C THR A 133 -18.46 13.05 -8.74
N ASP A 134 -17.88 13.97 -9.52
CA ASP A 134 -17.90 13.90 -10.99
C ASP A 134 -17.03 12.74 -11.51
N VAL A 135 -16.09 12.25 -10.69
CA VAL A 135 -15.10 11.23 -11.06
C VAL A 135 -15.20 9.98 -10.19
N PHE A 136 -15.51 10.14 -8.89
CA PHE A 136 -15.59 9.06 -7.92
C PHE A 136 -17.00 8.91 -7.35
N LEU A 137 -17.39 7.68 -7.02
CA LEU A 137 -18.59 7.47 -6.23
C LEU A 137 -18.42 8.08 -4.82
N PRO A 138 -19.49 8.60 -4.21
CA PRO A 138 -19.41 9.07 -2.83
C PRO A 138 -19.01 7.93 -1.89
N LEU A 139 -18.23 8.23 -0.85
CA LEU A 139 -17.80 7.24 0.15
C LEU A 139 -18.99 6.54 0.85
N SER A 140 -20.10 7.26 0.96
CA SER A 140 -21.31 6.82 1.64
C SER A 140 -22.53 7.09 0.76
N GLN A 141 -23.44 6.12 0.68
CA GLN A 141 -24.72 6.24 -0.01
C GLN A 141 -25.86 6.61 0.95
N THR A 142 -25.74 6.25 2.24
CA THR A 142 -26.81 6.45 3.23
C THR A 142 -26.58 7.64 4.15
N CYS A 143 -25.41 8.26 4.12
CA CYS A 143 -25.02 9.34 5.03
C CYS A 143 -24.39 10.52 4.27
N ASP A 144 -24.95 11.72 4.45
CA ASP A 144 -24.57 12.96 3.75
C ASP A 144 -24.79 14.19 4.64
N LYS A 145 -24.14 15.31 4.31
CA LYS A 145 -24.11 16.59 5.05
C LYS A 145 -25.49 17.21 5.28
N ASN A 146 -26.47 16.84 4.46
CA ASN A 146 -27.84 17.37 4.52
C ASN A 146 -28.69 16.73 5.63
N LYS A 147 -28.20 15.65 6.26
CA LYS A 147 -28.85 15.10 7.45
C LYS A 147 -28.43 15.96 8.65
N ASN A 148 -29.36 16.25 9.57
CA ASN A 148 -29.13 17.06 10.79
C ASN A 148 -28.14 16.38 11.74
N VAL A 149 -26.87 16.34 11.36
CA VAL A 149 -25.83 15.52 11.95
C VAL A 149 -24.77 16.41 12.57
N LYS A 150 -24.24 16.00 13.73
CA LYS A 150 -23.05 16.63 14.30
C LYS A 150 -21.83 16.31 13.45
N ILE A 151 -21.31 17.31 12.75
CA ILE A 151 -20.12 17.18 11.91
C ILE A 151 -18.88 17.56 12.72
N THR A 152 -17.85 16.70 12.70
CA THR A 152 -16.52 17.00 13.24
C THR A 152 -15.51 16.98 12.10
N GLN A 153 -14.76 18.06 11.90
CA GLN A 153 -13.78 18.12 10.82
C GLN A 153 -12.50 17.35 11.20
N ILE A 154 -12.05 16.46 10.31
CA ILE A 154 -10.75 15.81 10.44
C ILE A 154 -9.68 16.82 10.03
N PRO A 155 -8.69 17.12 10.89
CA PRO A 155 -7.60 17.99 10.50
C PRO A 155 -6.65 17.26 9.55
N ILE A 156 -5.82 17.99 8.80
CA ILE A 156 -4.79 17.39 7.96
C ILE A 156 -3.82 16.55 8.81
N ILE A 157 -3.23 15.51 8.21
CA ILE A 157 -2.36 14.56 8.91
C ILE A 157 -1.21 15.24 9.68
N GLU A 158 -0.70 16.37 9.18
CA GLU A 158 0.36 17.15 9.81
C GLU A 158 -0.03 17.72 11.19
N ALA A 159 -1.32 17.90 11.44
CA ALA A 159 -1.86 18.40 12.71
C ALA A 159 -2.33 17.28 13.65
N PHE A 160 -2.24 16.01 13.22
CA PHE A 160 -2.71 14.87 14.01
C PHE A 160 -1.63 14.41 15.02
N GLN A 161 -1.90 14.59 16.31
CA GLN A 161 -0.91 14.30 17.37
C GLN A 161 -0.77 12.80 17.69
N THR A 162 -1.80 11.98 17.41
CA THR A 162 -1.81 10.55 17.74
C THR A 162 -1.50 9.71 16.51
N LYS A 163 -0.51 8.81 16.63
CA LYS A 163 -0.04 7.94 15.55
C LYS A 163 -0.63 6.51 15.47
N PRO A 164 -1.53 6.03 16.36
CA PRO A 164 -1.76 4.58 16.45
C PRO A 164 -2.45 3.97 15.22
N PHE A 165 -3.18 4.78 14.44
CA PHE A 165 -3.91 4.32 13.25
C PHE A 165 -3.31 4.85 11.94
N LEU A 166 -2.09 5.38 11.96
CA LEU A 166 -1.41 5.84 10.76
C LEU A 166 -0.60 4.71 10.13
N PRO A 167 -0.49 4.67 8.79
CA PRO A 167 0.47 3.79 8.14
C PRO A 167 1.88 3.96 8.75
N THR A 168 2.63 2.88 8.96
CA THR A 168 2.40 1.51 8.47
C THR A 168 1.64 0.59 9.44
N ALA A 169 0.88 1.13 10.40
CA ALA A 169 0.09 0.31 11.31
C ALA A 169 -1.03 -0.46 10.58
N VAL A 170 -1.31 -1.69 11.04
CA VAL A 170 -2.36 -2.57 10.51
C VAL A 170 -3.21 -3.06 11.70
N PRO A 171 -4.55 -3.14 11.57
CA PRO A 171 -5.39 -3.73 12.61
C PRO A 171 -4.97 -5.17 12.93
N LEU A 172 -4.91 -5.52 14.22
CA LEU A 172 -4.39 -6.82 14.66
C LEU A 172 -5.09 -8.01 13.98
N GLU A 173 -6.42 -7.97 13.87
CA GLU A 173 -7.20 -9.01 13.21
C GLU A 173 -6.81 -9.19 11.73
N ILE A 174 -6.57 -8.10 11.01
CA ILE A 174 -6.10 -8.15 9.61
C ILE A 174 -4.66 -8.66 9.57
N TYR A 175 -3.81 -8.22 10.50
CA TYR A 175 -2.41 -8.62 10.56
C TYR A 175 -2.24 -10.12 10.82
N GLU A 176 -3.01 -10.69 11.75
CA GLU A 176 -3.02 -12.13 12.03
C GLU A 176 -3.48 -12.92 10.80
N ASN A 177 -4.49 -12.43 10.08
CA ASN A 177 -4.89 -13.03 8.81
C ASN A 177 -3.72 -13.01 7.83
N ILE A 178 -3.06 -11.86 7.61
CA ILE A 178 -1.90 -11.72 6.69
C ILE A 178 -0.74 -12.66 7.04
N LEU A 179 -0.46 -12.90 8.33
CA LEU A 179 0.62 -13.78 8.77
C LEU A 179 0.36 -15.27 8.54
N ASN A 180 -0.92 -15.67 8.45
CA ASN A 180 -1.31 -17.05 8.23
C ASN A 180 -1.33 -17.44 6.74
N PHE A 181 -0.81 -16.58 5.86
CA PHE A 181 -0.60 -16.82 4.43
C PHE A 181 0.82 -17.28 4.11
#